data_AF-A0A238XEV7-F1
#
_entry.id   AF-A0A238XEV7-F1
#
_cell.length_a   1.000
_cell.length_b   1.000
_cell.length_c   1.000
_cell.angle_alpha   90.00
_cell.angle_beta   90.00
_cell.angle_gamma   90.00
#
_symmetry.space_group_name_H-M   'P 1'
#
loop_
_entity.id
_entity.type
_entity.pdbx_description
1 polymer ?
#
loop_
_entity_poly.entity_id
_entity_poly.type
_entity_poly.pdbx_seq_one_letter_code
_entity_poly.pdbx_strand_id
1 'polypeptide(L)'
;MNVRNLPAPMKRVVHLGSRSYGRLTSDQRMLPSFLICGGQRCGTTSLYRALAAHPVVLKAVLHKGVHYFDTSYHQGIDWYRAHFPARRAAEKVAERYGVPAQTFESSPYYMYHPQAVARIAHDLPYAKIVVLVRDPVERAYSQHHHEVARGFDTERDFGSAIALEPARLHRQEERLAADPEYYSFAHQHHAYRARGEYARYLSVMAQHIGRERIHVVESERFFVDPEPVYDEVCAFLGLPSNLERPPFEQHNARPRQADMDPQLRRELYAYYQPHDEALRGWLGHTPIWRRG
;
A
#
# COMPACT_ATOMS: atom_id res chain seq x y z
N MET A 1 16.68 -16.76 12.79
CA MET A 1 16.88 -15.97 14.03
C MET A 1 15.80 -14.90 14.11
N ASN A 2 14.98 -14.88 15.17
CA ASN A 2 13.81 -14.00 15.25
C ASN A 2 14.24 -12.58 15.66
N VAL A 3 14.43 -11.70 14.67
CA VAL A 3 14.95 -10.32 14.81
C VAL A 3 14.07 -9.44 15.73
N ARG A 4 12.82 -9.85 15.99
CA ARG A 4 11.87 -9.13 16.86
C ARG A 4 12.37 -8.98 18.30
N ASN A 5 13.14 -9.94 18.82
CA ASN A 5 13.58 -9.98 20.21
C ASN A 5 14.97 -9.36 20.46
N LEU A 6 15.60 -8.76 19.45
CA LEU A 6 16.91 -8.14 19.61
C LEU A 6 16.83 -6.73 20.24
N PRO A 7 17.80 -6.34 21.07
CA PRO A 7 17.96 -4.96 21.53
C PRO A 7 18.06 -3.98 20.35
N ALA A 8 17.52 -2.76 20.49
CA ALA A 8 17.50 -1.75 19.43
C ALA A 8 18.86 -1.46 18.74
N PRO A 9 20.01 -1.41 19.44
CA PRO A 9 21.30 -1.24 18.79
C PRO A 9 21.71 -2.46 17.94
N MET A 10 21.40 -3.69 18.38
CA MET A 10 21.63 -4.90 17.59
C MET A 10 20.69 -4.99 16.39
N LYS A 11 19.43 -4.53 16.51
CA LYS A 11 18.53 -4.41 15.35
C LYS A 11 19.10 -3.47 14.30
N ARG A 12 19.73 -2.35 14.70
CA ARG A 12 20.41 -1.41 13.79
C ARG A 12 21.63 -2.04 13.13
N VAL A 13 22.47 -2.77 13.86
CA VAL A 13 23.64 -3.47 13.30
C VAL A 13 23.22 -4.61 12.36
N VAL A 14 22.19 -5.39 12.70
CA VAL A 14 21.63 -6.42 11.82
C VAL A 14 20.99 -5.80 10.59
N HIS A 15 20.30 -4.67 10.70
CA HIS A 15 19.75 -3.93 9.55
C HIS A 15 20.83 -3.29 8.68
N LEU A 16 21.90 -2.75 9.25
CA LEU A 16 23.03 -2.18 8.50
C LEU A 16 23.84 -3.29 7.82
N GLY A 17 24.14 -4.37 8.53
CA GLY A 17 24.81 -5.55 8.00
C GLY A 17 23.99 -6.28 6.94
N SER A 18 22.67 -6.43 7.14
CA SER A 18 21.78 -7.04 6.13
C SER A 18 21.58 -6.14 4.91
N ARG A 19 21.68 -4.82 5.05
CA ARG A 19 21.63 -3.86 3.93
C ARG A 19 22.91 -3.84 3.12
N SER A 20 24.08 -3.82 3.76
CA SER A 20 25.37 -3.89 3.08
C SER A 20 25.59 -5.26 2.41
N TYR A 21 25.30 -6.35 3.11
CA TYR A 21 25.33 -7.71 2.55
C TYR A 21 24.24 -7.93 1.48
N GLY A 22 23.07 -7.34 1.68
CA GLY A 22 21.97 -7.39 0.71
C GLY A 22 22.30 -6.68 -0.60
N ARG A 23 23.06 -5.57 -0.56
CA ARG A 23 23.59 -4.90 -1.74
C ARG A 23 24.62 -5.76 -2.48
N LEU A 24 25.52 -6.42 -1.76
CA LEU A 24 26.52 -7.36 -2.32
C LEU A 24 25.90 -8.61 -2.95
N THR A 25 24.63 -8.90 -2.66
CA THR A 25 23.89 -10.08 -3.18
C THR A 25 22.65 -9.68 -3.98
N SER A 26 22.57 -8.43 -4.43
CA SER A 26 21.38 -7.84 -5.06
C SER A 26 21.04 -8.51 -6.40
N ASP A 27 22.06 -8.84 -7.19
CA ASP A 27 21.99 -9.59 -8.45
C ASP A 27 21.31 -10.97 -8.28
N GLN A 28 21.62 -11.65 -7.17
CA GLN A 28 21.08 -12.96 -6.80
C GLN A 28 19.72 -12.90 -6.11
N ARG A 29 19.16 -11.70 -5.89
CA ARG A 29 17.83 -11.50 -5.29
C ARG A 29 16.75 -11.27 -6.34
N MET A 30 15.54 -11.63 -5.94
CA MET A 30 14.32 -11.38 -6.70
C MET A 30 14.00 -9.88 -6.76
N LEU A 31 13.26 -9.49 -7.79
CA LEU A 31 12.45 -8.27 -7.80
C LEU A 31 10.98 -8.66 -7.63
N PRO A 32 10.14 -7.81 -7.03
CA PRO A 32 8.73 -8.12 -6.86
C PRO A 32 8.00 -8.17 -8.21
N SER A 33 7.18 -9.20 -8.38
CA SER A 33 6.28 -9.35 -9.54
C SER A 33 4.97 -8.59 -9.35
N PHE A 34 4.67 -8.18 -8.12
CA PHE A 34 3.53 -7.31 -7.83
C PHE A 34 3.75 -6.44 -6.60
N LEU A 35 2.97 -5.36 -6.49
CA LEU A 35 3.00 -4.42 -5.37
C LEU A 35 1.59 -4.16 -4.84
N ILE A 36 1.46 -3.95 -3.53
CA ILE A 36 0.25 -3.39 -2.92
C ILE A 36 0.48 -1.89 -2.65
N CYS A 37 0.05 -1.04 -3.57
CA CYS A 37 0.44 0.38 -3.62
C CYS A 37 -0.44 1.34 -2.81
N GLY A 38 -1.59 0.88 -2.31
CA GLY A 38 -2.56 1.75 -1.65
C GLY A 38 -3.82 1.00 -1.27
N GLY A 39 -4.80 1.66 -0.65
CA GLY A 39 -4.74 2.99 -0.04
C GLY A 39 -4.30 2.90 1.43
N GLN A 40 -3.65 3.95 1.94
CA GLN A 40 -3.30 3.99 3.37
C GLN A 40 -4.59 3.90 4.20
N ARG A 41 -4.62 3.02 5.21
CA ARG A 41 -5.79 2.73 6.06
C ARG A 41 -6.96 2.00 5.37
N CYS A 42 -6.74 1.43 4.18
CA CYS A 42 -7.67 0.54 3.48
C CYS A 42 -7.36 -0.95 3.70
N GLY A 43 -6.94 -1.38 4.90
CA GLY A 43 -6.75 -2.82 5.16
C GLY A 43 -5.55 -3.52 4.48
N THR A 44 -4.63 -2.78 3.85
CA THR A 44 -3.49 -3.38 3.11
C THR A 44 -2.65 -4.39 3.91
N THR A 45 -2.58 -4.26 5.24
CA THR A 45 -1.89 -5.22 6.11
C THR A 45 -2.60 -6.58 6.16
N SER A 46 -3.93 -6.62 6.15
CA SER A 46 -4.68 -7.88 6.17
C SER A 46 -4.46 -8.64 4.87
N LEU A 47 -4.60 -7.98 3.71
CA LEU A 47 -4.32 -8.60 2.41
C LEU A 47 -2.84 -9.01 2.28
N TYR A 48 -1.91 -8.18 2.75
CA TYR A 48 -0.48 -8.54 2.79
C TYR A 48 -0.24 -9.84 3.56
N ARG A 49 -0.90 -10.04 4.70
CA ARG A 49 -0.75 -11.27 5.49
C ARG A 49 -1.34 -12.49 4.77
N ALA A 50 -2.51 -12.35 4.16
CA ALA A 50 -3.13 -13.41 3.38
C ALA A 50 -2.23 -13.85 2.21
N LEU A 51 -1.73 -12.90 1.41
CA LEU A 51 -0.83 -13.19 0.28
C LEU A 51 0.52 -13.74 0.75
N ALA A 52 1.07 -13.25 1.86
CA ALA A 52 2.33 -13.76 2.41
C ALA A 52 2.22 -15.19 2.97
N ALA A 53 1.01 -15.69 3.19
CA ALA A 53 0.75 -17.07 3.60
C ALA A 53 0.53 -18.01 2.41
N HIS A 54 0.42 -17.48 1.18
CA HIS A 54 0.31 -18.31 -0.03
C HIS A 54 1.61 -19.13 -0.24
N PRO A 55 1.55 -20.45 -0.49
CA PRO A 55 2.74 -21.31 -0.56
C PRO A 55 3.81 -20.93 -1.60
N VAL A 56 3.45 -20.19 -2.64
CA VAL A 56 4.36 -19.79 -3.73
C VAL A 56 4.72 -18.30 -3.69
N VAL A 57 4.30 -17.59 -2.65
CA VAL A 57 4.61 -16.18 -2.45
C VAL A 57 5.64 -16.03 -1.33
N LEU A 58 6.80 -15.48 -1.67
CA LEU A 58 7.86 -15.19 -0.74
C LEU A 58 7.79 -13.73 -0.30
N LYS A 59 7.71 -13.47 1.01
CA LYS A 59 7.70 -12.12 1.57
C LYS A 59 9.07 -11.43 1.51
N ALA A 60 9.07 -10.10 1.51
CA ALA A 60 10.26 -9.31 1.78
C ALA A 60 10.93 -9.73 3.11
N VAL A 61 12.27 -9.77 3.12
CA VAL A 61 13.09 -10.32 4.21
C VAL A 61 13.14 -9.40 5.43
N LEU A 62 13.04 -8.09 5.22
CA LEU A 62 13.23 -7.08 6.28
C LEU A 62 11.93 -6.68 6.96
N HIS A 63 11.05 -5.96 6.26
CA HIS A 63 9.78 -5.48 6.78
C HIS A 63 8.80 -5.16 5.66
N LYS A 64 7.50 -5.08 6.01
CA LYS A 64 6.46 -4.53 5.14
C LYS A 64 6.68 -3.03 4.97
N GLY A 65 6.55 -2.55 3.73
CA GLY A 65 6.70 -1.15 3.35
C GLY A 65 8.16 -0.78 3.15
N VAL A 66 8.71 -1.09 1.97
CA VAL A 66 10.11 -0.78 1.67
C VAL A 66 10.30 0.71 1.41
N HIS A 67 9.25 1.37 0.91
CA HIS A 67 9.25 2.81 0.63
C HIS A 67 10.39 3.22 -0.32
N TYR A 68 10.59 2.40 -1.36
CA TYR A 68 11.60 2.64 -2.39
C TYR A 68 11.13 3.67 -3.42
N PHE A 69 9.94 3.48 -4.00
CA PHE A 69 9.45 4.34 -5.07
C PHE A 69 8.96 5.72 -4.59
N ASP A 70 8.83 5.93 -3.28
CA ASP A 70 8.53 7.22 -2.65
C ASP A 70 9.78 7.84 -2.00
N THR A 71 10.14 7.48 -0.78
CA THR A 71 11.09 8.21 0.07
C THR A 71 12.53 7.72 -0.02
N SER A 72 12.78 6.55 -0.61
CA SER A 72 14.11 5.90 -0.62
C SER A 72 14.66 5.65 -2.02
N TYR A 73 14.14 6.33 -3.04
CA TYR A 73 14.48 6.04 -4.43
C TYR A 73 15.97 6.26 -4.75
N HIS A 74 16.55 7.32 -4.17
CA HIS A 74 17.98 7.67 -4.25
C HIS A 74 18.92 6.55 -3.77
N GLN A 75 18.42 5.55 -3.03
CA GLN A 75 19.23 4.42 -2.55
C GLN A 75 19.61 3.43 -3.66
N GLY A 76 18.96 3.52 -4.84
CA GLY A 76 19.21 2.70 -6.02
C GLY A 76 18.56 1.32 -5.99
N ILE A 77 18.43 0.71 -7.17
CA ILE A 77 17.70 -0.56 -7.35
C ILE A 77 18.36 -1.72 -6.60
N ASP A 78 19.68 -1.71 -6.42
CA ASP A 78 20.38 -2.76 -5.66
C ASP A 78 20.04 -2.71 -4.17
N TRP A 79 19.83 -1.51 -3.63
CA TRP A 79 19.29 -1.36 -2.29
C TRP A 79 17.88 -1.91 -2.21
N TYR A 80 17.05 -1.68 -3.22
CA TYR A 80 15.68 -2.24 -3.24
C TYR A 80 15.70 -3.77 -3.28
N ARG A 81 16.50 -4.35 -4.18
CA ARG A 81 16.66 -5.81 -4.33
C ARG A 81 17.13 -6.48 -3.05
N ALA A 82 17.94 -5.81 -2.24
CA ALA A 82 18.40 -6.30 -0.92
C ALA A 82 17.24 -6.69 0.04
N HIS A 83 16.05 -6.12 -0.15
CA HIS A 83 14.88 -6.40 0.69
C HIS A 83 14.18 -7.71 0.34
N PHE A 84 14.51 -8.36 -0.78
CA PHE A 84 13.79 -9.52 -1.29
C PHE A 84 14.58 -10.83 -1.14
N PRO A 85 13.89 -11.99 -1.19
CA PRO A 85 14.51 -13.30 -1.12
C PRO A 85 15.53 -13.55 -2.23
N ALA A 86 16.47 -14.46 -1.97
CA ALA A 86 17.38 -14.96 -2.99
C ALA A 86 16.64 -15.81 -4.03
N ARG A 87 17.08 -15.77 -5.28
CA ARG A 87 16.53 -16.57 -6.39
C ARG A 87 16.58 -18.08 -6.10
N ARG A 88 17.62 -18.55 -5.40
CA ARG A 88 17.70 -19.95 -4.91
C ARG A 88 16.54 -20.36 -4.00
N ALA A 89 15.95 -19.45 -3.24
CA ALA A 89 14.76 -19.76 -2.44
C ALA A 89 13.51 -19.87 -3.34
N ALA A 90 13.44 -19.05 -4.40
CA ALA A 90 12.38 -19.12 -5.40
C ALA A 90 12.44 -20.42 -6.21
N GLU A 91 13.63 -20.86 -6.59
CA GLU A 91 13.87 -22.13 -7.31
C GLU A 91 13.34 -23.32 -6.52
N LYS A 92 13.64 -23.41 -5.21
CA LYS A 92 13.13 -24.48 -4.34
C LYS A 92 11.60 -24.49 -4.23
N VAL A 93 10.98 -23.31 -4.18
CA VAL A 93 9.51 -23.20 -4.19
C VAL A 93 8.96 -23.66 -5.54
N ALA A 94 9.60 -23.28 -6.64
CA ALA A 94 9.19 -23.68 -7.98
C ALA A 94 9.31 -25.19 -8.20
N GLU A 95 10.40 -25.81 -7.75
CA GLU A 95 10.59 -27.27 -7.76
C GLU A 95 9.52 -27.99 -6.95
N ARG A 96 9.16 -27.46 -5.78
CA ARG A 96 8.19 -28.08 -4.87
C ARG A 96 6.75 -28.01 -5.39
N TYR A 97 6.35 -26.89 -5.97
CA TYR A 97 4.95 -26.63 -6.34
C TYR A 97 4.68 -26.67 -7.86
N GLY A 98 5.72 -26.82 -8.68
CA GLY A 98 5.59 -26.88 -10.14
C GLY A 98 5.23 -25.54 -10.80
N VAL A 99 5.32 -24.42 -10.08
CA VAL A 99 4.99 -23.07 -10.57
C VAL A 99 6.01 -22.04 -10.09
N PRO A 100 6.32 -20.97 -10.85
CA PRO A 100 7.27 -19.96 -10.42
C PRO A 100 6.87 -19.27 -9.11
N ALA A 101 7.83 -19.11 -8.19
CA ALA A 101 7.61 -18.34 -6.99
C ALA A 101 7.50 -16.84 -7.30
N GLN A 102 6.66 -16.14 -6.56
CA GLN A 102 6.49 -14.69 -6.65
C GLN A 102 6.98 -14.00 -5.38
N THR A 103 7.37 -12.72 -5.47
CA THR A 103 7.65 -11.88 -4.30
C THR A 103 6.99 -10.51 -4.47
N PHE A 104 6.79 -9.81 -3.36
CA PHE A 104 6.01 -8.58 -3.33
C PHE A 104 6.37 -7.69 -2.14
N GLU A 105 5.90 -6.45 -2.21
CA GLU A 105 5.87 -5.54 -1.06
C GLU A 105 4.57 -4.74 -0.98
N SER A 106 4.43 -3.93 0.07
CA SER A 106 3.26 -3.09 0.30
C SER A 106 3.63 -1.76 0.94
N SER A 107 3.60 -0.71 0.13
CA SER A 107 3.82 0.68 0.53
C SER A 107 2.63 1.53 0.07
N PRO A 108 1.62 1.75 0.94
CA PRO A 108 0.39 2.43 0.56
C PRO A 108 0.52 3.89 0.11
N TYR A 109 1.68 4.51 0.32
CA TYR A 109 1.96 5.87 -0.12
C TYR A 109 2.32 5.93 -1.61
N TYR A 110 2.69 4.82 -2.25
CA TYR A 110 3.00 4.77 -3.68
C TYR A 110 1.83 5.23 -4.57
N MET A 111 0.59 4.92 -4.18
CA MET A 111 -0.59 5.39 -4.91
C MET A 111 -0.68 6.92 -4.96
N TYR A 112 -0.23 7.61 -3.91
CA TYR A 112 -0.41 9.05 -3.74
C TYR A 112 0.84 9.87 -4.06
N HIS A 113 2.05 9.27 -3.97
CA HIS A 113 3.30 9.98 -4.22
C HIS A 113 3.45 10.33 -5.72
N PRO A 114 3.64 11.61 -6.10
CA PRO A 114 3.60 12.05 -7.51
C PRO A 114 4.55 11.32 -8.46
N GLN A 115 5.71 10.88 -7.96
CA GLN A 115 6.74 10.22 -8.78
C GLN A 115 6.71 8.69 -8.68
N ALA A 116 5.97 8.10 -7.75
CA ALA A 116 6.13 6.68 -7.44
C ALA A 116 5.74 5.78 -8.62
N VAL A 117 4.65 6.11 -9.30
CA VAL A 117 4.16 5.33 -10.44
C VAL A 117 5.15 5.34 -11.61
N ALA A 118 5.69 6.52 -11.95
CA ALA A 118 6.69 6.63 -13.02
C ALA A 118 7.94 5.80 -12.71
N ARG A 119 8.39 5.82 -11.45
CA ARG A 119 9.53 5.01 -10.99
C ARG A 119 9.22 3.51 -11.01
N ILE A 120 8.01 3.11 -10.61
CA ILE A 120 7.53 1.71 -10.73
C ILE A 120 7.54 1.27 -12.19
N ALA A 121 7.03 2.10 -13.11
CA ALA A 121 6.99 1.79 -14.53
C ALA A 121 8.39 1.59 -15.12
N HIS A 122 9.37 2.38 -14.66
CA HIS A 122 10.77 2.28 -15.08
C HIS A 122 11.44 1.01 -14.55
N ASP A 123 11.42 0.79 -13.23
CA ASP A 123 12.22 -0.28 -12.60
C ASP A 123 11.52 -1.64 -12.59
N LEU A 124 10.19 -1.66 -12.64
CA LEU A 124 9.35 -2.86 -12.59
C LEU A 124 8.33 -2.86 -13.75
N PRO A 125 8.78 -2.87 -15.01
CA PRO A 125 7.92 -2.65 -16.18
C PRO A 125 6.84 -3.72 -16.39
N TYR A 126 6.90 -4.84 -15.67
CA TYR A 126 5.92 -5.93 -15.76
C TYR A 126 5.16 -6.19 -14.45
N ALA A 127 5.46 -5.44 -13.37
CA ALA A 127 4.82 -5.69 -12.09
C ALA A 127 3.32 -5.36 -12.15
N LYS A 128 2.51 -6.21 -11.52
CA LYS A 128 1.08 -5.98 -11.29
C LYS A 128 0.87 -5.16 -10.02
N ILE A 129 -0.17 -4.36 -9.98
CA ILE A 129 -0.49 -3.48 -8.86
C ILE A 129 -1.85 -3.82 -8.28
N VAL A 130 -1.89 -4.03 -6.97
CA VAL A 130 -3.12 -4.18 -6.20
C VAL A 130 -3.34 -2.92 -5.38
N VAL A 131 -4.54 -2.37 -5.44
CA VAL A 131 -4.97 -1.19 -4.69
C VAL A 131 -6.23 -1.53 -3.90
N LEU A 132 -6.18 -1.37 -2.59
CA LEU A 132 -7.34 -1.46 -1.72
C LEU A 132 -7.98 -0.08 -1.56
N VAL A 133 -9.28 0.04 -1.81
CA VAL A 133 -10.07 1.23 -1.52
C VAL A 133 -11.02 0.95 -0.36
N ARG A 134 -11.50 2.01 0.29
CA ARG A 134 -12.42 1.97 1.43
C ARG A 134 -13.26 3.24 1.38
N ASP A 135 -14.41 3.31 2.07
CA ASP A 135 -15.11 4.57 2.34
C ASP A 135 -14.08 5.69 2.64
N PRO A 136 -13.97 6.69 1.75
CA PRO A 136 -12.93 7.70 1.84
C PRO A 136 -13.10 8.61 3.08
N VAL A 137 -14.31 8.74 3.63
CA VAL A 137 -14.59 9.45 4.88
C VAL A 137 -13.98 8.69 6.06
N GLU A 138 -14.32 7.40 6.18
CA GLU A 138 -13.81 6.52 7.23
C GLU A 138 -12.30 6.30 7.11
N ARG A 139 -11.77 6.26 5.90
CA ARG A 139 -10.32 6.18 5.64
C ARG A 139 -9.61 7.44 6.11
N ALA A 140 -10.10 8.63 5.75
CA ALA A 140 -9.51 9.92 6.16
C ALA A 140 -9.49 10.04 7.69
N TYR A 141 -10.61 9.71 8.35
CA TYR A 141 -10.71 9.68 9.80
C TYR A 141 -9.72 8.70 10.44
N SER A 142 -9.65 7.47 9.90
CA SER A 142 -8.72 6.47 10.39
C SER A 142 -7.25 6.86 10.18
N GLN A 143 -6.94 7.65 9.16
CA GLN A 143 -5.59 8.17 8.94
C GLN A 143 -5.26 9.21 9.99
N HIS A 144 -6.09 10.24 10.18
CA HIS A 144 -5.86 11.27 11.18
C HIS A 144 -5.58 10.70 12.57
N HIS A 145 -6.46 9.81 13.06
CA HIS A 145 -6.23 9.10 14.32
C HIS A 145 -4.91 8.34 14.38
N HIS A 146 -4.51 7.73 13.26
CA HIS A 146 -3.26 7.00 13.17
C HIS A 146 -2.04 7.91 13.22
N GLU A 147 -2.09 9.07 12.56
CA GLU A 147 -1.02 10.06 12.57
C GLU A 147 -0.91 10.74 13.94
N VAL A 148 -2.03 11.09 14.58
CA VAL A 148 -2.06 11.59 15.97
C VAL A 148 -1.45 10.57 16.94
N ALA A 149 -1.85 9.30 16.86
CA ALA A 149 -1.32 8.25 17.72
C ALA A 149 0.18 8.00 17.54
N ARG A 150 0.74 8.37 16.37
CA ARG A 150 2.18 8.31 16.08
C ARG A 150 2.93 9.58 16.45
N GLY A 151 2.23 10.63 16.87
CA GLY A 151 2.80 11.95 17.11
C GLY A 151 3.16 12.71 15.83
N PHE A 152 2.58 12.33 14.69
CA PHE A 152 2.82 12.94 13.38
C PHE A 152 1.81 14.04 13.04
N ASP A 153 0.72 14.15 13.79
CA ASP A 153 -0.12 15.34 13.83
C ASP A 153 -0.36 15.74 15.29
N THR A 154 -0.17 17.01 15.58
CA THR A 154 -0.46 17.58 16.90
C THR A 154 -1.90 18.03 17.03
N GLU A 155 -2.59 18.25 15.89
CA GLU A 155 -4.00 18.59 15.88
C GLU A 155 -4.84 17.34 16.15
N ARG A 156 -5.53 17.32 17.29
CA ARG A 156 -6.30 16.16 17.78
C ARG A 156 -7.74 16.18 17.30
N ASP A 157 -8.26 17.34 16.93
CA ASP A 157 -9.58 17.47 16.34
C ASP A 157 -9.51 17.19 14.83
N PHE A 158 -10.34 16.26 14.37
CA PHE A 158 -10.33 15.86 12.97
C PHE A 158 -10.81 16.98 12.03
N GLY A 159 -11.82 17.75 12.44
CA GLY A 159 -12.34 18.87 11.63
C GLY A 159 -11.29 19.95 11.42
N SER A 160 -10.60 20.33 12.48
CA SER A 160 -9.48 21.27 12.46
C SER A 160 -8.32 20.75 11.60
N ALA A 161 -7.99 19.47 11.68
CA ALA A 161 -6.97 18.86 10.83
C ALA A 161 -7.33 18.89 9.34
N ILE A 162 -8.60 18.65 8.99
CA ILE A 162 -9.12 18.79 7.61
C ILE A 162 -9.05 20.25 7.15
N ALA A 163 -9.41 21.22 8.00
CA ALA A 163 -9.35 22.64 7.66
C ALA A 163 -7.91 23.12 7.41
N LEU A 164 -6.92 22.55 8.10
CA LEU A 164 -5.50 22.85 7.94
C LEU A 164 -4.87 22.19 6.70
N GLU A 165 -5.46 21.11 6.18
CA GLU A 165 -4.89 20.31 5.09
C GLU A 165 -4.54 21.14 3.84
N PRO A 166 -5.41 22.02 3.29
CA PRO A 166 -5.06 22.80 2.10
C PRO A 166 -3.82 23.67 2.28
N ALA A 167 -3.65 24.28 3.45
CA ALA A 167 -2.47 25.09 3.77
C ALA A 167 -1.22 24.20 3.93
N ARG A 168 -1.34 23.06 4.60
CA ARG A 168 -0.23 22.09 4.79
C ARG A 168 0.24 21.49 3.47
N LEU A 169 -0.68 21.24 2.54
CA LEU A 169 -0.38 20.64 1.23
C LEU A 169 -0.04 21.67 0.15
N HIS A 170 -0.14 22.96 0.43
CA HIS A 170 0.11 24.01 -0.55
C HIS A 170 1.50 23.84 -1.20
N ARG A 171 1.49 23.68 -2.54
CA ARG A 171 2.65 23.45 -3.42
C ARG A 171 3.51 22.23 -3.08
N GLN A 172 3.07 21.35 -2.19
CA GLN A 172 3.86 20.16 -1.82
C GLN A 172 3.97 19.18 -2.98
N GLU A 173 2.86 18.93 -3.71
CA GLU A 173 2.85 18.08 -4.91
C GLU A 173 3.76 18.64 -6.02
N GLU A 174 3.71 19.95 -6.29
CA GLU A 174 4.57 20.62 -7.28
C GLU A 174 6.05 20.43 -6.95
N ARG A 175 6.42 20.61 -5.69
CA ARG A 175 7.81 20.45 -5.22
C ARG A 175 8.27 19.00 -5.33
N LEU A 176 7.42 18.06 -4.92
CA LEU A 176 7.70 16.62 -5.06
C LEU A 176 7.84 16.21 -6.53
N ALA A 177 7.09 16.84 -7.44
CA ALA A 177 7.22 16.58 -8.87
C ALA A 177 8.53 17.15 -9.45
N ALA A 178 8.90 18.37 -9.04
CA ALA A 178 10.05 19.10 -9.56
C ALA A 178 11.41 18.61 -9.03
N ASP A 179 11.47 18.15 -7.77
CA ASP A 179 12.70 17.70 -7.12
C ASP A 179 12.55 16.24 -6.66
N PRO A 180 13.20 15.27 -7.35
CA PRO A 180 13.15 13.85 -7.00
C PRO A 180 13.68 13.48 -5.61
N GLU A 181 14.49 14.34 -4.98
CA GLU A 181 15.02 14.11 -3.63
C GLU A 181 14.21 14.85 -2.56
N TYR A 182 13.27 15.71 -2.95
CA TYR A 182 12.45 16.45 -2.01
C TYR A 182 11.57 15.51 -1.18
N TYR A 183 11.59 15.74 0.13
CA TYR A 183 10.73 15.06 1.08
C TYR A 183 9.71 16.04 1.65
N SER A 184 8.43 15.68 1.59
CA SER A 184 7.34 16.43 2.23
C SER A 184 6.68 15.62 3.34
N PHE A 185 6.95 16.02 4.58
CA PHE A 185 6.28 15.46 5.75
C PHE A 185 4.76 15.68 5.69
N ALA A 186 4.33 16.90 5.36
CA ALA A 186 2.92 17.24 5.26
C ALA A 186 2.20 16.41 4.19
N HIS A 187 2.80 16.24 3.01
CA HIS A 187 2.21 15.40 1.97
C HIS A 187 2.13 13.92 2.38
N GLN A 188 3.15 13.40 3.08
CA GLN A 188 3.17 12.03 3.54
C GLN A 188 2.16 11.76 4.67
N HIS A 189 1.94 12.72 5.57
CA HIS A 189 1.22 12.50 6.83
C HIS A 189 -0.11 13.26 6.93
N HIS A 190 -0.21 14.47 6.40
CA HIS A 190 -1.36 15.37 6.60
C HIS A 190 -2.36 15.42 5.44
N ALA A 191 -2.14 14.64 4.38
CA ALA A 191 -3.09 14.49 3.29
C ALA A 191 -4.21 13.52 3.68
N TYR A 192 -5.21 13.99 4.41
CA TYR A 192 -6.34 13.21 4.89
C TYR A 192 -7.46 13.16 3.86
N ARG A 193 -7.89 14.28 3.28
CA ARG A 193 -8.97 14.35 2.30
C ARG A 193 -8.48 13.96 0.91
N ALA A 194 -7.37 14.54 0.46
CA ALA A 194 -6.86 14.33 -0.90
C ALA A 194 -6.65 12.85 -1.27
N ARG A 195 -6.22 12.01 -0.30
CA ARG A 195 -5.98 10.57 -0.51
C ARG A 195 -7.23 9.73 -0.76
N GLY A 196 -8.43 10.28 -0.49
CA GLY A 196 -9.71 9.62 -0.76
C GLY A 196 -10.14 9.74 -2.22
N GLU A 197 -9.47 10.56 -3.04
CA GLU A 197 -9.78 10.77 -4.46
C GLU A 197 -9.26 9.61 -5.33
N TYR A 198 -9.61 8.36 -5.00
CA TYR A 198 -8.94 7.17 -5.54
C TYR A 198 -8.88 7.13 -7.07
N ALA A 199 -10.00 7.47 -7.74
CA ALA A 199 -10.08 7.43 -9.20
C ALA A 199 -9.05 8.33 -9.90
N ARG A 200 -8.70 9.47 -9.29
CA ARG A 200 -7.65 10.38 -9.78
C ARG A 200 -6.31 9.65 -9.84
N TYR A 201 -5.89 9.06 -8.72
CA TYR A 201 -4.60 8.38 -8.65
C TYR A 201 -4.55 7.09 -9.47
N LEU A 202 -5.64 6.32 -9.47
CA LEU A 202 -5.76 5.14 -10.32
C LEU A 202 -5.60 5.49 -11.81
N SER A 203 -6.17 6.62 -12.25
CA SER A 203 -6.03 7.10 -13.63
C SER A 203 -4.59 7.46 -13.99
N VAL A 204 -3.89 8.17 -13.09
CA VAL A 204 -2.44 8.45 -13.25
C VAL A 204 -1.63 7.15 -13.28
N MET A 205 -1.99 6.18 -12.45
CA MET A 205 -1.36 4.86 -12.47
C MET A 205 -1.54 4.19 -13.84
N ALA A 206 -2.77 4.06 -14.34
CA ALA A 206 -3.03 3.44 -15.63
C ALA A 206 -2.37 4.16 -16.81
N GLN A 207 -2.16 5.47 -16.76
CA GLN A 207 -1.43 6.19 -17.81
C GLN A 207 0.02 5.73 -17.94
N HIS A 208 0.66 5.35 -16.83
CA HIS A 208 2.06 4.90 -16.83
C HIS A 208 2.20 3.40 -17.03
N ILE A 209 1.30 2.61 -16.45
CA ILE A 209 1.44 1.16 -16.40
C ILE A 209 0.35 0.39 -17.13
N GLY A 210 -0.69 1.02 -17.65
CA GLY A 210 -1.83 0.32 -18.23
C GLY A 210 -2.84 -0.15 -17.18
N ARG A 211 -4.12 -0.12 -17.56
CA ARG A 211 -5.26 -0.44 -16.69
C ARG A 211 -5.30 -1.91 -16.29
N GLU A 212 -4.87 -2.78 -17.19
CA GLU A 212 -4.84 -4.24 -17.07
C GLU A 212 -3.84 -4.73 -16.01
N ARG A 213 -2.85 -3.91 -15.66
CA ARG A 213 -1.92 -4.18 -14.57
C ARG A 213 -2.40 -3.67 -13.21
N ILE A 214 -3.62 -3.17 -13.09
CA ILE A 214 -4.17 -2.64 -11.84
C ILE A 214 -5.42 -3.43 -11.45
N HIS A 215 -5.41 -3.98 -10.24
CA HIS A 215 -6.58 -4.59 -9.62
C HIS A 215 -7.01 -3.78 -8.39
N VAL A 216 -8.29 -3.41 -8.35
CA VAL A 216 -8.86 -2.58 -7.29
C VAL A 216 -9.75 -3.44 -6.42
N VAL A 217 -9.49 -3.44 -5.12
CA VAL A 217 -10.18 -4.25 -4.12
C VAL A 217 -10.92 -3.32 -3.17
N GLU A 218 -12.21 -3.50 -2.97
CA GLU A 218 -12.92 -2.83 -1.89
C GLU A 218 -12.63 -3.53 -0.56
N SER A 219 -12.16 -2.77 0.43
CA SER A 219 -11.73 -3.29 1.72
C SER A 219 -12.89 -3.94 2.48
N GLU A 220 -14.07 -3.36 2.42
CA GLU A 220 -15.23 -3.86 3.14
C GLU A 220 -15.73 -5.18 2.55
N ARG A 221 -15.56 -5.44 1.24
CA ARG A 221 -15.76 -6.78 0.66
C ARG A 221 -14.78 -7.78 1.28
N PHE A 222 -13.49 -7.44 1.30
CA PHE A 222 -12.46 -8.31 1.87
C PHE A 222 -12.64 -8.58 3.37
N PHE A 223 -13.21 -7.64 4.13
CA PHE A 223 -13.44 -7.83 5.55
C PHE A 223 -14.69 -8.68 5.85
N VAL A 224 -15.74 -8.56 5.04
CA VAL A 224 -16.98 -9.32 5.22
C VAL A 224 -16.82 -10.75 4.70
N ASP A 225 -16.30 -10.89 3.48
CA ASP A 225 -16.16 -12.17 2.79
C ASP A 225 -14.79 -12.24 2.10
N PRO A 226 -13.73 -12.59 2.85
CA PRO A 226 -12.35 -12.51 2.36
C PRO A 226 -12.03 -13.54 1.28
N GLU A 227 -12.70 -14.69 1.27
CA GLU A 227 -12.35 -15.82 0.41
C GLU A 227 -12.53 -15.51 -1.09
N PRO A 228 -13.69 -15.04 -1.56
CA PRO A 228 -13.87 -14.70 -2.98
C PRO A 228 -12.94 -13.57 -3.42
N VAL A 229 -12.73 -12.57 -2.56
CA VAL A 229 -11.85 -11.44 -2.86
C VAL A 229 -10.39 -11.89 -2.95
N TYR A 230 -9.97 -12.80 -2.07
CA TYR A 230 -8.64 -13.40 -2.15
C TYR A 230 -8.46 -14.20 -3.45
N ASP A 231 -9.47 -14.98 -3.84
CA ASP A 231 -9.45 -15.75 -5.09
C ASP A 231 -9.39 -14.82 -6.33
N GLU A 232 -10.11 -13.70 -6.34
CA GLU A 232 -10.03 -12.65 -7.36
C GLU A 232 -8.61 -12.08 -7.48
N VAL A 233 -7.98 -11.76 -6.33
CA VAL A 233 -6.60 -11.24 -6.29
C VAL A 233 -5.61 -12.30 -6.77
N CYS A 234 -5.74 -13.55 -6.33
CA CYS A 234 -4.89 -14.65 -6.77
C CYS A 234 -5.00 -14.87 -8.28
N ALA A 235 -6.21 -14.91 -8.83
CA ALA A 235 -6.45 -15.01 -10.26
C ALA A 235 -5.80 -13.86 -11.03
N PHE A 236 -5.99 -12.62 -10.55
CA PHE A 236 -5.33 -11.45 -11.13
C PHE A 236 -3.81 -11.56 -11.10
N LEU A 237 -3.22 -12.07 -10.02
CA LEU A 237 -1.77 -12.25 -9.87
C LEU A 237 -1.23 -13.51 -10.58
N GLY A 238 -2.10 -14.37 -11.12
CA GLY A 238 -1.71 -15.66 -11.71
C GLY A 238 -1.20 -16.66 -10.68
N LEU A 239 -1.70 -16.58 -9.45
CA LEU A 239 -1.38 -17.49 -8.35
C LEU A 239 -2.35 -18.70 -8.36
N PRO A 240 -1.89 -19.95 -8.14
CA PRO A 240 -2.77 -21.11 -8.11
C PRO A 240 -3.73 -21.09 -6.92
N SER A 241 -5.04 -21.17 -7.19
CA SER A 241 -6.11 -21.16 -6.17
C SER A 241 -6.34 -22.52 -5.49
N ASN A 242 -5.75 -23.60 -6.01
CA ASN A 242 -5.88 -24.95 -5.48
C ASN A 242 -4.84 -25.31 -4.39
N LEU A 243 -4.02 -24.34 -4.00
CA LEU A 243 -3.07 -24.49 -2.90
C LEU A 243 -3.71 -24.09 -1.56
N GLU A 244 -3.00 -24.35 -0.46
CA GLU A 244 -3.48 -24.08 0.90
C GLU A 244 -3.96 -22.63 1.06
N ARG A 245 -5.19 -22.47 1.58
CA ARG A 245 -5.78 -21.17 1.85
C ARG A 245 -5.18 -20.56 3.11
N PRO A 246 -4.90 -19.26 3.14
CA PRO A 246 -4.41 -18.61 4.33
C PRO A 246 -5.52 -18.50 5.39
N PRO A 247 -5.17 -18.46 6.68
CA PRO A 247 -6.13 -18.07 7.70
C PRO A 247 -6.47 -16.59 7.55
N PHE A 248 -7.76 -16.27 7.41
CA PHE A 248 -8.25 -14.90 7.41
C PHE A 248 -8.51 -14.43 8.84
N GLU A 249 -7.46 -13.93 9.51
CA GLU A 249 -7.63 -13.33 10.84
C GLU A 249 -8.45 -12.04 10.74
N GLN A 250 -9.63 -12.03 11.35
CA GLN A 250 -10.41 -10.81 11.55
C GLN A 250 -9.76 -9.95 12.64
N HIS A 251 -8.96 -8.96 12.23
CA HIS A 251 -8.57 -7.89 13.13
C HIS A 251 -9.73 -6.91 13.28
N ASN A 252 -10.62 -7.20 14.22
CA ASN A 252 -11.70 -6.28 14.60
C ASN A 252 -11.11 -4.96 15.11
N ALA A 253 -10.94 -4.00 14.20
CA ALA A 253 -10.75 -2.63 14.57
C ALA A 253 -12.08 -2.16 15.15
N ARG A 254 -12.10 -1.80 16.44
CA ARG A 254 -13.29 -1.21 17.08
C ARG A 254 -13.83 -0.09 16.17
N PRO A 255 -15.14 -0.09 15.82
CA PRO A 255 -15.74 1.00 15.07
C PRO A 255 -15.50 2.30 15.84
N ARG A 256 -14.73 3.21 15.24
CA ARG A 256 -14.43 4.53 15.83
C ARG A 256 -15.45 5.59 15.36
N GLN A 257 -16.60 5.14 14.84
CA GLN A 257 -17.62 5.99 14.22
C GLN A 257 -18.22 7.03 15.17
N ALA A 258 -18.11 6.82 16.49
CA ALA A 258 -18.81 7.59 17.52
C ALA A 258 -18.31 9.03 17.73
N ASP A 259 -17.11 9.39 17.25
CA ASP A 259 -16.43 10.64 17.64
C ASP A 259 -16.31 11.68 16.50
N MET A 260 -16.89 11.44 15.31
CA MET A 260 -16.88 12.42 14.21
C MET A 260 -18.12 13.30 14.23
N ASP A 261 -17.94 14.63 14.12
CA ASP A 261 -19.04 15.58 13.96
C ASP A 261 -19.95 15.18 12.77
N PRO A 262 -21.27 15.00 12.99
CA PRO A 262 -22.20 14.61 11.93
C PRO A 262 -22.28 15.59 10.77
N GLN A 263 -22.07 16.88 11.01
CA GLN A 263 -22.08 17.88 9.93
C GLN A 263 -20.84 17.73 9.05
N LEU A 264 -19.65 17.66 9.64
CA LEU A 264 -18.42 17.36 8.91
C LEU A 264 -18.50 16.04 8.13
N ARG A 265 -19.10 15.00 8.71
CA ARG A 265 -19.32 13.72 8.01
C ARG A 265 -20.14 13.91 6.74
N ARG A 266 -21.24 14.66 6.81
CA ARG A 266 -22.10 14.97 5.64
C ARG A 266 -21.33 15.76 4.59
N GLU A 267 -20.54 16.75 5.01
CA GLU A 267 -19.71 17.56 4.11
C GLU A 267 -18.66 16.73 3.38
N LEU A 268 -17.94 15.85 4.08
CA LEU A 268 -16.98 14.95 3.47
C LEU A 268 -17.67 13.94 2.54
N TYR A 269 -18.84 13.41 2.91
CA TYR A 269 -19.60 12.50 2.07
C TYR A 269 -20.05 13.17 0.76
N ALA A 270 -20.49 14.44 0.83
CA ALA A 270 -20.82 15.26 -0.34
C ALA A 270 -19.57 15.57 -1.18
N TYR A 271 -18.45 15.94 -0.53
CA TYR A 271 -17.17 16.18 -1.19
C TYR A 271 -16.72 14.99 -2.03
N TYR A 272 -16.79 13.77 -1.48
CA TYR A 272 -16.34 12.56 -2.18
C TYR A 272 -17.31 12.04 -3.23
N GLN A 273 -18.54 12.56 -3.33
CA GLN A 273 -19.53 12.04 -4.26
C GLN A 273 -19.04 11.99 -5.72
N PRO A 274 -18.52 13.07 -6.33
CA PRO A 274 -18.01 13.01 -7.71
C PRO A 274 -16.80 12.06 -7.85
N HIS A 275 -15.98 11.92 -6.81
CA HIS A 275 -14.83 11.02 -6.83
C HIS A 275 -15.23 9.54 -6.76
N ASP A 276 -16.27 9.23 -5.97
CA ASP A 276 -16.84 7.89 -5.87
C ASP A 276 -17.62 7.51 -7.14
N GLU A 277 -18.27 8.47 -7.79
CA GLU A 277 -18.88 8.29 -9.11
C GLU A 277 -17.82 7.94 -10.15
N ALA A 278 -16.68 8.63 -10.17
CA ALA A 278 -15.55 8.30 -11.05
C ALA A 278 -14.94 6.92 -10.73
N LEU A 279 -14.93 6.51 -9.45
CA LEU A 279 -14.44 5.20 -9.02
C LEU A 279 -15.28 4.03 -9.56
N ARG A 280 -16.55 4.26 -9.95
CA ARG A 280 -17.40 3.24 -10.57
C ARG A 280 -16.78 2.65 -11.83
N GLY A 281 -16.08 3.46 -12.63
CA GLY A 281 -15.38 2.98 -13.84
C GLY A 281 -14.25 2.00 -13.53
N TRP A 282 -13.71 2.02 -12.30
CA TRP A 282 -12.68 1.10 -11.85
C TRP A 282 -13.26 -0.17 -11.24
N LEU A 283 -14.35 -0.04 -10.50
CA LEU A 283 -14.98 -1.15 -9.78
C LEU A 283 -16.02 -1.91 -10.63
N GLY A 284 -16.53 -1.32 -11.71
CA GLY A 284 -17.62 -1.89 -12.51
C GLY A 284 -19.00 -1.76 -11.86
N HIS A 285 -19.09 -1.16 -10.68
CA HIS A 285 -20.32 -0.99 -9.91
C HIS A 285 -20.20 0.19 -8.94
N THR A 286 -21.33 0.63 -8.37
CA THR A 286 -21.36 1.63 -7.29
C THR A 286 -20.53 1.15 -6.09
N PRO A 287 -19.63 1.97 -5.52
CA PRO A 287 -18.87 1.59 -4.33
C PRO A 287 -19.80 1.16 -3.19
N ILE A 288 -19.42 0.13 -2.45
CA ILE A 288 -20.29 -0.47 -1.42
C ILE A 288 -20.72 0.51 -0.32
N TRP A 289 -19.91 1.50 0.04
CA TRP A 289 -20.26 2.55 1.00
C TRP A 289 -21.23 3.62 0.44
N ARG A 290 -21.59 3.51 -0.85
CA ARG A 290 -22.63 4.31 -1.51
C ARG A 290 -23.91 3.50 -1.77
N ARG A 291 -23.92 2.21 -1.48
CA ARG A 291 -25.12 1.36 -1.47
C ARG A 291 -25.71 1.53 -0.07
N GLY A 292 -26.89 2.16 0.03
CA GLY A 292 -27.49 2.60 1.29
C GLY A 292 -27.58 1.53 2.37
#